data_AF-A0A480BXT2-F1
#
_entry.id   AF-A0A480BXT2-F1
#
_cell.length_a   1.000
_cell.length_b   1.000
_cell.length_c   1.000
_cell.angle_alpha   90.00
_cell.angle_beta   90.00
_cell.angle_gamma   90.00
#
_symmetry.space_group_name_H-M   'P 1'
#
loop_
_entity.id
_entity.type
_entity.pdbx_description
1 polymer ?
#
loop_
_entity_poly.entity_id
_entity_poly.type
_entity_poly.pdbx_seq_one_letter_code
_entity_poly.pdbx_strand_id
1 'polypeptide(L)'
;ELVEMEVRELLSSYDFPGDDTPIITGSALKALEGDESDLGEGAILKLAEALDSYIPEPERAIDGDFLMPVEDVFSISGRGTVVTGRVERGIIKVGEEIEIVGIRDTQKTTCTGVEMFRKLLDEGRAGDNIGVLLRGTKRDEVERGQVLCKPGSITPHTKFEAEVYVLSKEEGGRHTPFFANYRPQFYFRTTDVTGAVTLPEGVEMVMPGDNVKIAVNLITPIAMDEGLRFAIREGGRTVGAGVVAKIVE
;
A
#
# COMPACT_ATOMS: atom_id res chain seq x y z
N GLU A 1 -32.71 8.85 -7.31
CA GLU A 1 -33.24 7.76 -8.17
C GLU A 1 -32.36 7.52 -9.40
N LEU A 2 -32.36 8.36 -10.46
CA LEU A 2 -31.52 8.09 -11.65
C LEU A 2 -30.02 7.98 -11.33
N VAL A 3 -29.47 8.93 -10.57
CA VAL A 3 -28.06 8.93 -10.15
C VAL A 3 -27.72 7.71 -9.28
N GLU A 4 -28.68 7.25 -8.47
CA GLU A 4 -28.46 6.08 -7.63
C GLU A 4 -28.35 4.82 -8.49
N MET A 5 -29.24 4.67 -9.48
CA MET A 5 -29.16 3.56 -10.44
C MET A 5 -27.82 3.55 -11.19
N GLU A 6 -27.36 4.71 -11.68
CA GLU A 6 -26.07 4.82 -12.37
C GLU A 6 -24.90 4.41 -11.47
N VAL A 7 -24.92 4.80 -10.19
CA VAL A 7 -23.88 4.40 -9.22
C VAL A 7 -23.92 2.90 -8.94
N ARG A 8 -25.11 2.31 -8.79
CA ARG A 8 -25.26 0.86 -8.56
C ARG A 8 -24.80 0.06 -9.76
N GLU A 9 -25.20 0.45 -10.97
CA GLU A 9 -24.73 -0.18 -12.21
C GLU A 9 -23.21 -0.10 -12.34
N LEU A 10 -22.63 1.05 -12.00
CA LEU A 10 -21.18 1.22 -12.00
C LEU A 10 -20.49 0.29 -11.00
N LEU A 11 -20.97 0.22 -9.75
CA LEU A 11 -20.45 -0.70 -8.74
C LEU A 11 -20.50 -2.16 -9.23
N SER A 12 -21.66 -2.59 -9.74
CA SER A 12 -21.87 -3.93 -10.29
C SER A 12 -20.95 -4.22 -11.48
N SER A 13 -20.63 -3.21 -12.32
CA SER A 13 -19.70 -3.38 -13.45
C SER A 13 -18.26 -3.66 -13.03
N TYR A 14 -17.91 -3.38 -11.77
CA TYR A 14 -16.61 -3.68 -11.16
C TYR A 14 -16.70 -4.80 -10.09
N ASP A 15 -17.70 -5.67 -10.21
CA ASP A 15 -17.93 -6.84 -9.33
C ASP A 15 -18.17 -6.49 -7.85
N PHE A 16 -18.56 -5.24 -7.54
CA PHE A 16 -19.06 -4.87 -6.22
C PHE A 16 -20.57 -5.17 -6.12
N PRO A 17 -21.11 -5.43 -4.91
CA PRO A 17 -22.53 -5.70 -4.72
C PRO A 17 -23.36 -4.41 -4.83
N GLY A 18 -23.55 -3.92 -6.06
CA GLY A 18 -24.18 -2.63 -6.33
C GLY A 18 -25.60 -2.53 -5.75
N ASP A 19 -26.37 -3.61 -5.77
CA ASP A 19 -27.74 -3.65 -5.21
C ASP A 19 -27.75 -3.60 -3.68
N ASP A 20 -26.77 -4.23 -3.01
CA ASP A 20 -26.72 -4.31 -1.54
C ASP A 20 -25.91 -3.16 -0.90
N THR A 21 -25.12 -2.43 -1.69
CA THR A 21 -24.29 -1.33 -1.18
C THR A 21 -25.17 -0.20 -0.61
N PRO A 22 -24.98 0.22 0.65
CA PRO A 22 -25.72 1.34 1.22
C PRO A 22 -25.40 2.65 0.49
N ILE A 23 -26.43 3.36 0.03
CA ILE A 23 -26.30 4.69 -0.57
C ILE A 23 -27.08 5.69 0.28
N ILE A 24 -26.37 6.63 0.92
CA ILE A 24 -26.96 7.63 1.80
C ILE A 24 -27.00 8.97 1.06
N THR A 25 -28.21 9.51 0.87
CA THR A 25 -28.40 10.83 0.24
C THR A 25 -28.34 11.93 1.30
N GLY A 26 -27.50 12.93 1.08
CA GLY A 26 -27.35 14.07 1.99
C GLY A 26 -26.51 15.21 1.42
N SER A 27 -26.21 16.19 2.26
CA SER A 27 -25.39 17.36 1.97
C SER A 27 -24.37 17.59 3.08
N ALA A 28 -23.11 17.26 2.81
CA ALA A 28 -22.01 17.48 3.75
C ALA A 28 -21.81 18.96 4.10
N LEU A 29 -22.13 19.88 3.18
CA LEU A 29 -22.08 21.32 3.44
C LEU A 29 -23.10 21.72 4.51
N LYS A 30 -24.35 21.29 4.36
CA LYS A 30 -25.41 21.59 5.33
C LYS A 30 -25.11 21.01 6.72
N ALA A 31 -24.61 19.77 6.76
CA ALA A 31 -24.16 19.15 8.01
C ALA A 31 -23.07 20.00 8.69
N LEU A 32 -22.09 20.48 7.92
CA LEU A 32 -21.01 21.33 8.44
C LEU A 32 -21.51 22.70 8.92
N GLU A 33 -22.57 23.23 8.31
CA GLU A 33 -23.25 24.47 8.70
C GLU A 33 -24.19 24.29 9.91
N GLY A 34 -24.36 23.07 10.42
CA GLY A 34 -25.18 22.75 11.59
C GLY A 34 -26.66 22.49 11.29
N ASP A 35 -26.99 22.09 10.06
CA ASP A 35 -28.35 21.67 9.68
C ASP A 35 -28.64 20.27 10.26
N GLU A 36 -29.46 20.19 11.31
CA GLU A 36 -29.84 18.93 11.97
C GLU A 36 -30.86 18.07 11.18
N SER A 37 -31.26 18.49 9.98
CA SER A 37 -32.22 17.73 9.17
C SER A 37 -31.65 16.40 8.66
N ASP A 38 -32.55 15.55 8.14
CA ASP A 38 -32.21 14.29 7.47
C ASP A 38 -31.20 14.44 6.32
N LEU A 39 -31.08 15.64 5.74
CA LEU A 39 -30.13 15.93 4.66
C LEU A 39 -28.80 16.47 5.18
N GLY A 40 -28.75 17.04 6.38
CA GLY A 40 -27.52 17.55 7.00
C GLY A 40 -26.91 16.52 7.93
N GLU A 41 -26.89 16.80 9.23
CA GLU A 41 -26.31 15.90 10.25
C GLU A 41 -26.96 14.52 10.26
N GLY A 42 -28.27 14.43 10.03
CA GLY A 42 -28.99 13.16 9.97
C GLY A 42 -28.48 12.20 8.89
N ALA A 43 -28.01 12.73 7.75
CA ALA A 43 -27.39 11.92 6.71
C ALA A 43 -25.99 11.40 7.14
N ILE A 44 -25.22 12.21 7.87
CA ILE A 44 -23.89 11.81 8.36
C ILE A 44 -24.00 10.70 9.41
N LEU A 45 -25.01 10.77 10.29
CA LEU A 45 -25.27 9.71 11.25
C LEU A 45 -25.67 8.41 10.57
N LYS A 46 -26.57 8.45 9.57
CA LYS A 46 -26.93 7.28 8.75
C LYS A 46 -25.71 6.69 8.01
N LEU A 47 -24.81 7.56 7.53
CA LEU A 47 -23.56 7.12 6.91
C LEU A 47 -22.67 6.40 7.92
N ALA A 48 -22.51 6.94 9.13
CA ALA A 48 -21.74 6.28 10.19
C ALA A 48 -22.34 4.92 10.58
N GLU A 49 -23.65 4.83 10.73
CA GLU A 49 -24.36 3.56 11.00
C GLU A 49 -24.14 2.54 9.86
N ALA A 50 -24.15 2.98 8.60
CA ALA A 50 -23.86 2.12 7.46
C ALA A 50 -22.40 1.63 7.47
N LEU A 51 -21.43 2.46 7.87
CA LEU A 51 -20.04 2.04 8.04
C LEU A 51 -19.93 0.93 9.10
N ASP A 52 -20.57 1.12 10.26
CA ASP A 52 -20.51 0.16 11.39
C ASP A 52 -21.21 -1.17 11.08
N SER A 53 -22.26 -1.16 10.26
CA SER A 53 -23.10 -2.34 9.99
C SER A 53 -22.76 -3.07 8.70
N TYR A 54 -22.32 -2.37 7.66
CA TYR A 54 -22.08 -2.95 6.34
C TYR A 54 -20.63 -3.36 6.11
N ILE A 55 -19.67 -2.61 6.66
CA ILE A 55 -18.26 -2.92 6.51
C ILE A 55 -17.87 -3.86 7.66
N PRO A 56 -17.59 -5.15 7.39
CA PRO A 56 -17.20 -6.06 8.45
C PRO A 56 -15.89 -5.60 9.09
N GLU A 57 -15.74 -5.85 10.40
CA GLU A 57 -14.48 -5.59 11.08
C GLU A 57 -13.38 -6.42 10.40
N PRO A 58 -12.33 -5.78 9.84
CA PRO A 58 -11.29 -6.51 9.14
C PRO A 58 -10.47 -7.32 10.15
N GLU A 59 -10.21 -8.58 9.82
CA GLU A 59 -9.22 -9.37 10.57
C GLU A 59 -7.85 -8.69 10.45
N ARG A 60 -7.36 -8.17 11.57
CA ARG A 60 -6.03 -7.57 11.63
C ARG A 60 -5.00 -8.68 11.65
N ALA A 61 -4.00 -8.59 10.76
CA ALA A 61 -2.90 -9.54 10.67
C ALA A 61 -1.89 -9.38 11.83
N ILE A 62 -2.34 -9.45 13.08
CA ILE A 62 -1.54 -9.18 14.29
C ILE A 62 -0.61 -10.34 14.69
N ASP A 63 -0.93 -11.57 14.29
CA ASP A 63 -0.16 -12.76 14.67
C ASP A 63 1.14 -12.93 13.85
N GLY A 64 1.31 -12.12 12.80
CA GLY A 64 2.50 -12.11 11.95
C GLY A 64 3.67 -11.33 12.55
N ASP A 65 4.84 -11.47 11.93
CA ASP A 65 5.99 -10.64 12.26
C ASP A 65 5.75 -9.18 11.87
N PHE A 66 6.15 -8.24 12.73
CA PHE A 66 5.99 -6.81 12.51
C PHE A 66 6.55 -6.38 11.16
N LEU A 67 5.74 -5.65 10.40
CA LEU A 67 6.11 -5.01 9.15
C LEU A 67 5.34 -3.70 8.99
N MET A 68 6.06 -2.59 8.82
CA MET A 68 5.51 -1.26 8.60
C MET A 68 6.25 -0.56 7.47
N PRO A 69 5.61 -0.27 6.33
CA PRO A 69 6.23 0.45 5.24
C PRO A 69 6.48 1.90 5.64
N VAL A 70 7.65 2.45 5.26
CA VAL A 70 7.99 3.84 5.53
C VAL A 70 7.26 4.75 4.55
N GLU A 71 6.38 5.61 5.06
CA GLU A 71 5.65 6.62 4.29
C GLU A 71 6.32 8.00 4.37
N ASP A 72 6.76 8.41 5.56
CA ASP A 72 7.46 9.69 5.78
C ASP A 72 8.44 9.60 6.97
N VAL A 73 9.40 10.53 7.01
CA VAL A 73 10.48 10.58 8.01
C VAL A 73 10.67 12.00 8.54
N PHE A 74 10.46 12.14 9.84
CA PHE A 74 10.59 13.39 10.59
C PHE A 74 11.78 13.32 11.54
N SER A 75 12.37 14.49 11.84
CA SER A 75 13.33 14.64 12.92
C SER A 75 12.71 15.54 13.98
N ILE A 76 12.60 15.02 15.20
CA ILE A 76 12.10 15.78 16.35
C ILE A 76 13.29 16.18 17.21
N SER A 77 13.52 17.50 17.31
CA SER A 77 14.59 18.06 18.14
C SER A 77 14.54 17.51 19.56
N GLY A 78 15.64 16.94 20.02
CA GLY A 78 15.78 16.36 21.36
C GLY A 78 15.14 14.98 21.58
N ARG A 79 14.38 14.44 20.61
CA ARG A 79 13.80 13.09 20.69
C ARG A 79 14.45 12.09 19.72
N GLY A 80 14.74 12.52 18.49
CA GLY A 80 15.34 11.67 17.45
C GLY A 80 14.49 11.58 16.18
N THR A 81 14.74 10.55 15.38
CA THR A 81 14.06 10.34 14.09
C THR A 81 12.77 9.56 14.30
N VAL A 82 11.67 10.08 13.76
CA VAL A 82 10.36 9.44 13.75
C VAL A 82 10.00 9.04 12.34
N VAL A 83 9.65 7.77 12.18
CA VAL A 83 9.23 7.19 10.91
C VAL A 83 7.73 6.92 10.98
N THR A 84 6.96 7.39 10.01
CA THR A 84 5.51 7.18 9.97
C THR A 84 5.12 6.18 8.90
N GLY A 85 4.08 5.41 9.19
CA GLY A 85 3.45 4.51 8.22
C GLY A 85 2.30 3.73 8.84
N ARG A 86 1.55 3.03 7.98
CA ARG A 86 0.58 2.03 8.43
C ARG A 86 1.27 0.72 8.75
N VAL A 87 0.99 0.13 9.91
CA VAL A 87 1.45 -1.25 10.19
C VAL A 87 0.71 -2.23 9.28
N GLU A 88 1.44 -2.93 8.42
CA GLU A 88 0.89 -3.90 7.46
C GLU A 88 0.52 -5.21 8.16
N ARG A 89 1.41 -5.71 9.03
CA ARG A 89 1.21 -6.91 9.84
C ARG A 89 1.99 -6.85 11.15
N GLY A 90 1.61 -7.70 12.08
CA GLY A 90 2.23 -7.86 13.40
C GLY A 90 1.94 -6.73 14.37
N ILE A 91 2.72 -6.71 15.44
CA ILE A 91 2.66 -5.71 16.52
C ILE A 91 4.10 -5.24 16.79
N ILE A 92 4.26 -3.93 16.98
CA ILE A 92 5.51 -3.33 17.48
C ILE A 92 5.28 -2.78 18.87
N LYS A 93 6.17 -3.11 19.80
CA LYS A 93 6.16 -2.58 21.17
C LYS A 93 7.36 -1.68 21.42
N VAL A 94 7.16 -0.70 22.29
CA VAL A 94 8.27 0.15 22.75
C VAL A 94 9.34 -0.71 23.41
N GLY A 95 10.58 -0.57 22.94
CA GLY A 95 11.75 -1.31 23.40
C GLY A 95 12.17 -2.47 22.49
N GLU A 96 11.38 -2.85 21.49
CA GLU A 96 11.73 -3.94 20.58
C GLU A 96 12.82 -3.54 19.57
N GLU A 97 13.72 -4.49 19.28
CA GLU A 97 14.69 -4.39 18.18
C GLU A 97 13.96 -4.57 16.85
N ILE A 98 14.30 -3.73 15.87
CA ILE A 98 13.75 -3.77 14.51
C ILE A 98 14.86 -3.57 13.47
N GLU A 99 14.57 -3.97 12.25
CA GLU A 99 15.41 -3.71 11.08
C GLU A 99 14.75 -2.71 10.14
N ILE A 100 15.59 -1.88 9.51
CA ILE A 100 15.23 -1.00 8.41
C ILE A 100 15.74 -1.67 7.13
N VAL A 101 14.84 -2.14 6.28
CA VAL A 101 15.16 -3.01 5.13
C VAL A 101 14.73 -2.36 3.81
N GLY A 102 15.58 -2.52 2.78
CA GLY A 102 15.33 -2.04 1.42
C GLY A 102 16.15 -0.79 1.07
N ILE A 103 16.36 -0.57 -0.22
CA ILE A 103 17.10 0.54 -0.86
C ILE A 103 18.61 0.60 -0.54
N ARG A 104 18.96 0.43 0.72
CA ARG A 104 20.31 0.48 1.28
C ARG A 104 20.59 -0.80 2.07
N ASP A 105 21.80 -0.89 2.59
CA ASP A 105 22.18 -1.94 3.54
C ASP A 105 21.23 -1.94 4.74
N THR A 106 20.88 -3.16 5.17
CA THR A 106 19.97 -3.35 6.30
C THR A 106 20.59 -2.83 7.59
N GLN A 107 19.83 -2.04 8.34
CA GLN A 107 20.27 -1.44 9.59
C GLN A 107 19.40 -1.93 10.74
N LYS A 108 20.04 -2.26 11.87
CA LYS A 108 19.34 -2.56 13.12
C LYS A 108 19.18 -1.32 13.97
N THR A 109 18.03 -1.19 14.62
CA THR A 109 17.75 -0.15 15.60
C THR A 109 16.74 -0.64 16.62
N THR A 110 16.33 0.22 17.54
CA THR A 110 15.33 -0.08 18.57
C THR A 110 14.20 0.92 18.48
N CYS A 111 12.96 0.44 18.51
CA CYS A 111 11.78 1.28 18.73
C CYS A 111 11.83 1.85 20.15
N THR A 112 11.92 3.17 20.30
CA THR A 112 11.95 3.84 21.61
C THR A 112 10.65 4.57 21.94
N GLY A 113 9.69 4.56 21.02
CA GLY A 113 8.37 5.14 21.22
C GLY A 113 7.46 4.82 20.05
N VAL A 114 6.17 4.69 20.35
CA VAL A 114 5.09 4.60 19.38
C VAL A 114 4.12 5.75 19.66
N GLU A 115 3.77 6.51 18.62
CA GLU A 115 2.89 7.67 18.73
C GLU A 115 1.78 7.60 17.66
N MET A 116 0.54 7.89 18.04
CA MET A 116 -0.58 8.05 17.12
C MET A 116 -1.32 9.34 17.48
N PHE A 117 -1.45 10.27 16.53
CA PHE A 117 -2.13 11.56 16.72
C PHE A 117 -1.72 12.32 18.01
N ARG A 118 -0.40 12.44 18.26
CA ARG A 118 0.18 13.09 19.46
C ARG A 118 -0.10 12.38 20.80
N LYS A 119 -0.58 11.14 20.76
CA LYS A 119 -0.73 10.28 21.94
C LYS A 119 0.35 9.21 21.92
N LEU A 120 1.02 9.03 23.05
CA LEU A 120 1.96 7.94 23.25
C LEU A 120 1.18 6.64 23.46
N LEU A 121 1.63 5.59 22.78
CA LEU A 121 1.10 4.24 22.89
C LEU A 121 2.21 3.30 23.36
N ASP A 122 1.82 2.24 24.08
CA ASP A 122 2.74 1.19 24.48
C ASP A 122 3.10 0.26 23.30
N GLU A 123 2.19 0.16 22.32
CA GLU A 123 2.35 -0.66 21.12
C GLU A 123 1.57 -0.08 19.92
N GLY A 124 1.96 -0.50 18.73
CA GLY A 124 1.22 -0.27 17.49
C GLY A 124 0.90 -1.60 16.81
N ARG A 125 -0.32 -1.75 16.27
CA ARG A 125 -0.82 -3.02 15.73
C ARG A 125 -1.14 -2.89 14.25
N ALA A 126 -1.18 -4.02 13.53
CA ALA A 126 -1.64 -4.08 12.15
C ALA A 126 -2.92 -3.25 11.92
N GLY A 127 -2.89 -2.40 10.90
CA GLY A 127 -3.94 -1.43 10.55
C GLY A 127 -3.74 -0.03 11.11
N ASP A 128 -2.94 0.14 12.17
CA ASP A 128 -2.71 1.44 12.81
C ASP A 128 -1.77 2.32 11.97
N ASN A 129 -2.09 3.61 11.81
CA ASN A 129 -1.17 4.60 11.26
C ASN A 129 -0.40 5.26 12.42
N ILE A 130 0.88 4.92 12.57
CA ILE A 130 1.69 5.30 13.73
C ILE A 130 2.96 6.03 13.31
N GLY A 131 3.54 6.77 14.24
CA GLY A 131 4.94 7.20 14.22
C GLY A 131 5.78 6.33 15.15
N VAL A 132 6.88 5.78 14.65
CA VAL A 132 7.84 4.98 15.41
C VAL A 132 9.10 5.81 15.62
N LEU A 133 9.47 6.05 16.88
CA LEU A 133 10.71 6.73 17.24
C LEU A 133 11.87 5.73 17.22
N LEU A 134 12.93 6.07 16.48
CA LEU A 134 14.11 5.21 16.28
C LEU A 134 15.29 5.65 17.12
N ARG A 135 15.96 4.69 17.78
CA ARG A 135 17.16 4.95 18.56
C ARG A 135 18.38 5.17 17.68
N GLY A 136 19.05 6.31 17.83
CA GLY A 136 20.38 6.52 17.24
C GLY A 136 20.41 6.58 15.71
N THR A 137 19.25 6.56 15.06
CA THR A 137 19.11 6.65 13.60
C THR A 137 18.89 8.10 13.20
N LYS A 138 19.63 8.60 12.22
CA LYS A 138 19.45 9.94 11.67
C LYS A 138 18.37 9.95 10.59
N ARG A 139 17.78 11.12 10.34
CA ARG A 139 16.74 11.30 9.32
C ARG A 139 17.20 10.91 7.92
N ASP A 140 18.46 11.17 7.58
CA ASP A 140 19.05 10.87 6.28
C ASP A 140 19.43 9.39 6.12
N GLU A 141 19.40 8.58 7.18
CA GLU A 141 19.69 7.14 7.18
C GLU A 141 18.46 6.28 6.88
N VAL A 142 17.26 6.89 6.88
CA VAL A 142 15.98 6.25 6.56
C VAL A 142 15.26 7.01 5.48
N GLU A 143 14.65 6.31 4.54
CA GLU A 143 13.88 6.92 3.46
C GLU A 143 12.61 6.15 3.10
N ARG A 144 11.69 6.87 2.44
CA ARG A 144 10.47 6.31 1.88
C ARG A 144 10.81 5.19 0.89
N GLY A 145 10.10 4.07 1.02
CA GLY A 145 10.34 2.86 0.23
C GLY A 145 11.09 1.77 0.96
N GLN A 146 11.68 2.08 2.11
CA GLN A 146 12.13 1.08 3.07
C GLN A 146 10.95 0.55 3.89
N VAL A 147 11.17 -0.52 4.64
CA VAL A 147 10.24 -1.04 5.63
C VAL A 147 10.92 -1.11 7.00
N LEU A 148 10.16 -0.88 8.06
CA LEU A 148 10.53 -1.32 9.41
C LEU A 148 9.97 -2.72 9.62
N CYS A 149 10.79 -3.64 10.10
CA CYS A 149 10.34 -5.01 10.33
C CYS A 149 10.97 -5.64 11.56
N LYS A 150 10.40 -6.75 12.01
CA LYS A 150 11.08 -7.63 12.97
C LYS A 150 12.40 -8.12 12.37
N PRO A 151 13.49 -8.22 13.15
CA PRO A 151 14.78 -8.63 12.61
C PRO A 151 14.73 -9.99 11.91
N GLY A 152 15.23 -10.06 10.68
CA GLY A 152 15.28 -11.27 9.87
C GLY A 152 13.93 -11.78 9.35
N SER A 153 12.84 -11.04 9.52
CA SER A 153 11.51 -11.49 9.06
C SER A 153 11.22 -11.23 7.58
N ILE A 154 12.00 -10.35 6.94
CA ILE A 154 11.91 -10.05 5.51
C ILE A 154 13.28 -9.58 5.02
N THR A 155 13.66 -10.00 3.81
CA THR A 155 14.94 -9.63 3.20
C THR A 155 14.73 -8.79 1.93
N PRO A 156 15.72 -7.96 1.56
CA PRO A 156 15.61 -7.13 0.38
C PRO A 156 16.10 -7.91 -0.86
N HIS A 157 15.34 -7.85 -1.96
CA HIS A 157 15.61 -8.59 -3.19
C HIS A 157 15.60 -7.70 -4.42
N THR A 158 16.31 -8.14 -5.46
CA THR A 158 16.35 -7.45 -6.77
C THR A 158 15.74 -8.28 -7.90
N LYS A 159 15.78 -9.60 -7.79
CA LYS A 159 15.34 -10.52 -8.83
C LYS A 159 14.17 -11.38 -8.38
N PHE A 160 13.09 -11.31 -9.13
CA PHE A 160 11.89 -12.10 -8.88
C PHE A 160 11.16 -12.44 -10.17
N GLU A 161 10.40 -13.53 -10.14
CA GLU A 161 9.38 -13.87 -11.13
C GLU A 161 8.02 -13.38 -10.65
N ALA A 162 7.18 -12.91 -11.56
CA ALA A 162 5.85 -12.39 -11.25
C ALA A 162 4.80 -12.78 -12.29
N GLU A 163 3.56 -12.88 -11.82
CA GLU A 163 2.37 -12.89 -12.67
C GLU A 163 1.82 -11.48 -12.74
N VAL A 164 1.63 -10.98 -13.97
CA VAL A 164 1.25 -9.59 -14.23
C VAL A 164 0.05 -9.53 -15.15
N TYR A 165 -0.95 -8.74 -14.75
CA TYR A 165 -2.02 -8.26 -15.59
C TYR A 165 -1.65 -6.89 -16.16
N VAL A 166 -1.68 -6.75 -17.49
CA VAL A 166 -1.45 -5.48 -18.17
C VAL A 166 -2.79 -4.81 -18.39
N LEU A 167 -2.97 -3.60 -17.85
CA LEU A 167 -4.24 -2.89 -17.98
C LEU A 167 -4.55 -2.60 -19.46
N SER A 168 -5.80 -2.82 -19.83
CA SER A 168 -6.35 -2.46 -21.14
C SER A 168 -6.36 -0.94 -21.35
N LYS A 169 -6.64 -0.52 -22.58
CA LYS A 169 -6.79 0.90 -22.90
C LYS A 169 -7.99 1.51 -22.17
N GLU A 170 -9.07 0.75 -22.05
CA GLU A 170 -10.33 1.15 -21.44
C GLU A 170 -10.18 1.35 -19.92
N GLU A 171 -9.31 0.58 -19.27
CA GLU A 171 -8.93 0.73 -17.86
C GLU A 171 -7.90 1.85 -17.62
N GLY A 172 -7.53 2.60 -18.65
CA GLY A 172 -6.56 3.69 -18.57
C GLY A 172 -5.09 3.24 -18.64
N GLY A 173 -4.85 2.00 -19.06
CA GLY A 173 -3.53 1.43 -19.30
C GLY A 173 -2.88 1.88 -20.61
N ARG A 174 -2.08 1.00 -21.21
CA ARG A 174 -1.35 1.33 -22.44
C ARG A 174 -2.26 1.28 -23.66
N HIS A 175 -1.95 2.13 -24.64
CA HIS A 175 -2.58 2.06 -25.98
C HIS A 175 -1.88 1.08 -26.92
N THR A 176 -0.59 0.81 -26.68
CA THR A 176 0.27 0.00 -27.53
C THR A 176 0.96 -1.09 -26.72
N PRO A 177 1.32 -2.22 -27.35
CA PRO A 177 2.05 -3.28 -26.67
C PRO A 177 3.40 -2.80 -26.15
N PHE A 178 3.98 -3.58 -25.23
CA PHE A 178 5.40 -3.45 -24.90
C PHE A 178 6.16 -4.71 -25.34
N PHE A 179 7.46 -4.54 -25.53
CA PHE A 179 8.37 -5.56 -26.06
C PHE A 179 9.42 -5.93 -25.01
N ALA A 180 10.29 -6.89 -25.34
CA ALA A 180 11.48 -7.18 -24.56
C ALA A 180 12.33 -5.91 -24.30
N ASN A 181 13.06 -5.89 -23.17
CA ASN A 181 13.80 -4.73 -22.65
C ASN A 181 12.95 -3.56 -22.16
N TYR A 182 11.66 -3.78 -21.93
CA TYR A 182 10.81 -2.82 -21.25
C TYR A 182 11.34 -2.53 -19.83
N ARG A 183 11.43 -1.23 -19.48
CA ARG A 183 11.97 -0.75 -18.19
C ARG A 183 11.03 0.21 -17.47
N PRO A 184 9.89 -0.27 -16.94
CA PRO A 184 8.97 0.56 -16.18
C PRO A 184 9.44 0.82 -14.75
N GLN A 185 8.65 1.62 -14.04
CA GLN A 185 8.72 1.73 -12.58
C GLN A 185 7.78 0.71 -11.94
N PHE A 186 8.27 -0.01 -10.95
CA PHE A 186 7.51 -0.94 -10.12
C PHE A 186 7.19 -0.25 -8.80
N TYR A 187 5.91 -0.05 -8.53
CA TYR A 187 5.42 0.54 -7.31
C TYR A 187 5.23 -0.53 -6.24
N PHE A 188 6.17 -0.57 -5.29
CA PHE A 188 6.11 -1.42 -4.11
C PHE A 188 5.76 -0.57 -2.91
N ARG A 189 4.58 -0.83 -2.34
CA ARG A 189 4.05 -0.20 -1.12
C ARG A 189 4.04 1.34 -1.20
N THR A 190 5.17 1.98 -0.93
CA THR A 190 5.32 3.43 -0.86
C THR A 190 6.26 4.00 -1.90
N THR A 191 6.99 3.20 -2.69
CA THR A 191 8.03 3.70 -3.61
C THR A 191 7.98 3.10 -5.00
N ASP A 192 8.47 3.87 -5.98
CA ASP A 192 8.66 3.47 -7.37
C ASP A 192 10.13 3.08 -7.59
N VAL A 193 10.38 1.85 -8.06
CA VAL A 193 11.73 1.37 -8.42
C VAL A 193 11.75 0.92 -9.87
N THR A 194 12.68 1.45 -10.65
CA THR A 194 12.85 1.02 -12.04
C THR A 194 13.34 -0.43 -12.10
N GLY A 195 12.76 -1.24 -12.97
CA GLY A 195 13.19 -2.62 -13.19
C GLY A 195 13.24 -2.96 -14.66
N ALA A 196 14.09 -3.90 -15.04
CA ALA A 196 14.11 -4.47 -16.38
C ALA A 196 13.23 -5.72 -16.45
N VAL A 197 12.36 -5.80 -17.46
CA VAL A 197 11.48 -6.94 -17.70
C VAL A 197 12.10 -7.88 -18.72
N THR A 198 12.09 -9.16 -18.39
CA THR A 198 12.38 -10.27 -19.31
C THR A 198 11.11 -11.07 -19.53
N LEU A 199 10.72 -11.18 -20.81
CA LEU A 199 9.56 -11.95 -21.25
C LEU A 199 9.93 -13.45 -21.37
N PRO A 200 8.94 -14.37 -21.27
CA PRO A 200 9.17 -15.79 -21.49
C PRO A 200 9.64 -16.08 -22.91
N GLU A 201 10.32 -17.21 -23.10
CA GLU A 201 10.70 -17.67 -24.45
C GLU A 201 9.47 -17.80 -25.35
N GLY A 202 9.58 -17.29 -26.57
CA GLY A 202 8.49 -17.27 -27.56
C GLY A 202 7.51 -16.10 -27.41
N VAL A 203 7.61 -15.26 -26.38
CA VAL A 203 6.78 -14.05 -26.22
C VAL A 203 7.57 -12.81 -26.63
N GLU A 204 7.28 -12.28 -27.82
CA GLU A 204 7.97 -11.09 -28.33
C GLU A 204 7.34 -9.77 -27.86
N MET A 205 6.02 -9.77 -27.64
CA MET A 205 5.25 -8.60 -27.22
C MET A 205 4.10 -9.00 -26.32
N VAL A 206 3.66 -8.06 -25.48
CA VAL A 206 2.51 -8.22 -24.58
C VAL A 206 1.50 -7.13 -24.89
N MET A 207 0.25 -7.52 -25.12
CA MET A 207 -0.83 -6.60 -25.47
C MET A 207 -1.49 -6.02 -24.21
N PRO A 208 -2.04 -4.79 -24.26
CA PRO A 208 -2.92 -4.29 -23.21
C PRO A 208 -4.11 -5.25 -23.02
N GLY A 209 -4.41 -5.62 -21.76
CA GLY A 209 -5.42 -6.61 -21.39
C GLY A 209 -4.89 -8.03 -21.19
N ASP A 210 -3.62 -8.30 -21.49
CA ASP A 210 -3.04 -9.65 -21.33
C ASP A 210 -2.60 -9.95 -19.89
N ASN A 211 -2.58 -11.24 -19.57
CA ASN A 211 -1.87 -11.77 -18.41
C ASN A 211 -0.56 -12.44 -18.88
N VAL A 212 0.55 -12.09 -18.25
CA VAL A 212 1.88 -12.60 -18.63
C VAL A 212 2.73 -12.92 -17.40
N LYS A 213 3.54 -13.97 -17.50
CA LYS A 213 4.62 -14.25 -16.55
C LYS A 213 5.87 -13.49 -16.96
N ILE A 214 6.49 -12.77 -16.03
CA ILE A 214 7.72 -12.02 -16.31
C ILE A 214 8.78 -12.30 -15.26
N ALA A 215 10.04 -12.22 -15.67
CA ALA A 215 11.16 -12.07 -14.74
C ALA A 215 11.56 -10.59 -14.67
N VAL A 216 11.79 -10.09 -13.46
CA VAL A 216 12.11 -8.69 -13.20
C VAL A 216 13.47 -8.60 -12.51
N ASN A 217 14.26 -7.61 -12.94
CA ASN A 217 15.51 -7.22 -12.26
C ASN A 217 15.46 -5.73 -11.90
N LEU A 218 15.28 -5.43 -10.61
CA LEU A 218 15.22 -4.07 -10.08
C LEU A 218 16.61 -3.42 -10.01
N ILE A 219 16.68 -2.10 -10.20
CA ILE A 219 17.94 -1.35 -10.06
C ILE A 219 18.38 -1.20 -8.60
N THR A 220 17.45 -1.41 -7.66
CA THR A 220 17.60 -1.17 -6.23
C THR A 220 16.88 -2.29 -5.47
N PRO A 221 17.47 -2.84 -4.39
CA PRO A 221 16.86 -3.95 -3.65
C PRO A 221 15.65 -3.48 -2.83
N ILE A 222 14.57 -4.26 -2.81
CA ILE A 222 13.32 -3.95 -2.09
C ILE A 222 12.93 -5.11 -1.19
N ALA A 223 12.46 -4.81 0.02
CA ALA A 223 11.93 -5.81 0.94
C ALA A 223 10.69 -6.48 0.33
N MET A 224 10.79 -7.77 0.01
CA MET A 224 9.68 -8.51 -0.61
C MET A 224 9.61 -9.95 -0.15
N ASP A 225 8.38 -10.48 -0.13
CA ASP A 225 8.05 -11.87 0.06
C ASP A 225 7.28 -12.37 -1.18
N GLU A 226 7.22 -13.68 -1.38
CA GLU A 226 6.30 -14.27 -2.36
C GLU A 226 4.85 -13.90 -2.01
N GLY A 227 4.05 -13.58 -3.02
CA GLY A 227 2.69 -13.07 -2.87
C GLY A 227 2.59 -11.55 -2.70
N LEU A 228 3.71 -10.82 -2.59
CA LEU A 228 3.68 -9.35 -2.55
C LEU A 228 3.09 -8.80 -3.86
N ARG A 229 2.03 -8.00 -3.73
CA ARG A 229 1.43 -7.28 -4.85
C ARG A 229 2.17 -5.99 -5.15
N PHE A 230 2.22 -5.62 -6.43
CA PHE A 230 2.82 -4.39 -6.90
C PHE A 230 2.04 -3.81 -8.10
N ALA A 231 2.25 -2.53 -8.38
CA ALA A 231 1.77 -1.90 -9.60
C ALA A 231 2.93 -1.63 -10.55
N ILE A 232 2.69 -1.68 -11.85
CA ILE A 232 3.63 -1.24 -12.89
C ILE A 232 3.19 0.14 -13.34
N ARG A 233 4.10 1.11 -13.34
CA ARG A 233 3.82 2.51 -13.62
C ARG A 233 4.73 3.09 -14.69
N GLU A 234 4.16 3.97 -15.50
CA GLU A 234 4.85 4.78 -16.51
C GLU A 234 4.44 6.25 -16.33
N GLY A 235 5.41 7.13 -16.07
CA GLY A 235 5.14 8.56 -15.89
C GLY A 235 4.10 8.84 -14.79
N GLY A 236 4.07 8.00 -13.75
CA GLY A 236 3.12 8.09 -12.64
C GLY A 236 1.74 7.45 -12.88
N ARG A 237 1.45 6.93 -14.08
CA ARG A 237 0.20 6.22 -14.39
C ARG A 237 0.38 4.71 -14.23
N THR A 238 -0.57 4.04 -13.61
CA THR A 238 -0.59 2.58 -13.51
C THR A 238 -0.94 2.00 -14.88
N VAL A 239 -0.11 1.07 -15.35
CA VAL A 239 -0.27 0.38 -16.65
C VAL A 239 -0.37 -1.14 -16.49
N GLY A 240 -0.16 -1.65 -15.28
CA GLY A 240 -0.30 -3.06 -14.95
C GLY A 240 -0.32 -3.28 -13.45
N ALA A 241 -0.77 -4.45 -13.05
CA ALA A 241 -0.75 -4.93 -11.67
C ALA A 241 -0.12 -6.32 -11.65
N GLY A 242 0.66 -6.62 -10.62
CA GLY A 242 1.34 -7.90 -10.53
C GLY A 242 1.45 -8.43 -9.11
N VAL A 243 1.81 -9.70 -9.04
CA VAL A 243 2.12 -10.40 -7.79
C VAL A 243 3.46 -11.11 -7.94
N VAL A 244 4.33 -10.96 -6.95
CA VAL A 244 5.59 -11.70 -6.86
C VAL A 244 5.26 -13.18 -6.73
N ALA A 245 5.59 -13.97 -7.74
CA ALA A 245 5.33 -15.40 -7.75
C ALA A 245 6.48 -16.18 -7.08
N LYS A 246 7.73 -15.75 -7.31
CA LYS A 246 8.91 -16.43 -6.78
C LYS A 246 10.12 -15.49 -6.70
N ILE A 247 10.93 -15.62 -5.67
CA ILE A 247 12.22 -14.91 -5.55
C ILE A 247 13.34 -15.81 -6.12
N VAL A 248 14.23 -15.25 -6.95
CA VAL A 248 15.21 -16.01 -7.76
C VAL A 248 16.68 -15.72 -7.42
N GLU A 249 16.95 -15.39 -6.16
CA GLU A 249 18.30 -15.11 -5.64
C GLU A 249 18.61 -15.88 -4.36
#